data_AF-A0A0F9KG47-F1
#
_entry.id   AF-A0A0F9KG47-F1
#
_cell.length_a   1.000
_cell.length_b   1.000
_cell.length_c   1.000
_cell.angle_alpha   90.00
_cell.angle_beta   90.00
_cell.angle_gamma   90.00
#
_symmetry.space_group_name_H-M   'P 1'
#
loop_
_entity.id
_entity.type
_entity.pdbx_description
1 polymer ?
#
loop_
_entity_poly.entity_id
_entity_poly.type
_entity_poly.pdbx_seq_one_letter_code
_entity_poly.pdbx_strand_id
1 'polypeptide(L)'
;MARKRSDIRAAVRDNLRDEFVEGVDLEWEDDELDRLIANTLREMEQKMPYEAKVTAYDALSTVATELSASATNLVVASDDAFPTTFPFYITIDSEVLQVTALASSENFTVGRAKLETTAAIHTVSKGAGLTIVTTANSKEIANLNNIGNLIRVRRNRPVEYRIGRQPKQYRNADRFADILTLDMNINPAGGEAVHLYCLKEHTLTENSSTLRPEHEYILIQGVQARAAINKGREQINALNVGGVNVGPRMNSWGLEQLSIYKQELRSHTLVDNYESLPKD
;
A
#
# COMPACT_ATOMS: atom_id res chain seq x y z
N MET A 1 15.87 -2.58 7.67
CA MET A 1 14.65 -1.78 7.92
C MET A 1 14.40 -0.98 6.65
N ALA A 2 13.15 -0.87 6.18
CA ALA A 2 12.86 -0.11 4.96
C ALA A 2 13.23 1.37 5.15
N ARG A 3 13.87 1.96 4.16
CA ARG A 3 14.27 3.38 4.16
C ARG A 3 13.04 4.27 4.16
N LYS A 4 13.02 5.23 5.10
CA LYS A 4 11.99 6.26 5.20
C LYS A 4 12.30 7.39 4.24
N ARG A 5 11.36 8.34 4.09
CA ARG A 5 11.52 9.44 3.13
C ARG A 5 12.78 10.28 3.40
N SER A 6 13.10 10.56 4.66
CA SER A 6 14.34 11.21 5.07
C SER A 6 15.60 10.46 4.62
N ASP A 7 15.60 9.13 4.72
CA ASP A 7 16.73 8.29 4.33
C ASP A 7 16.93 8.29 2.81
N ILE A 8 15.83 8.34 2.04
CA ILE A 8 15.88 8.49 0.58
C ILE A 8 16.46 9.86 0.20
N ARG A 9 16.00 10.95 0.84
CA ARG A 9 16.56 12.30 0.61
C ARG A 9 18.05 12.34 0.90
N ALA A 10 18.49 11.79 2.05
CA ALA A 10 19.89 11.75 2.43
C ALA A 10 20.74 11.00 1.40
N ALA A 11 20.32 9.79 1.01
CA ALA A 11 21.03 8.99 0.02
C ALA A 11 21.15 9.67 -1.35
N VAL A 12 20.09 10.35 -1.80
CA VAL A 12 20.13 11.12 -3.04
C VAL A 12 21.13 12.27 -2.94
N ARG A 13 21.15 13.00 -1.83
CA ARG A 13 22.12 14.09 -1.62
C ARG A 13 23.55 13.58 -1.60
N ASP A 14 23.81 12.47 -0.92
CA ASP A 14 25.15 11.90 -0.83
C ASP A 14 25.65 11.49 -2.23
N ASN A 15 24.82 10.80 -3.01
CA ASN A 15 25.17 10.43 -4.39
C ASN A 15 25.46 11.65 -5.29
N LEU A 16 24.66 12.72 -5.16
CA LEU A 16 24.84 13.94 -5.94
C LEU A 16 26.08 14.73 -5.48
N ARG A 17 26.39 14.71 -4.19
CA ARG A 17 27.60 15.30 -3.63
C ARG A 17 28.85 14.57 -4.10
N ASP A 18 28.86 13.25 -4.02
CA ASP A 18 29.98 12.43 -4.48
C ASP A 18 30.27 12.65 -5.97
N GLU A 19 29.24 12.85 -6.80
CA GLU A 19 29.42 13.07 -8.23
C GLU A 19 29.87 14.52 -8.57
N PHE A 20 29.31 15.54 -7.91
CA PHE A 20 29.46 16.93 -8.36
C PHE A 20 30.17 17.88 -7.39
N VAL A 21 30.37 17.49 -6.13
CA VAL A 21 30.95 18.38 -5.12
C VAL A 21 32.46 18.17 -5.02
N GLU A 22 33.16 18.80 -5.97
CA GLU A 22 34.44 19.43 -5.67
C GLU A 22 34.44 20.84 -6.30
N GLY A 23 34.40 21.88 -5.46
CA GLY A 23 34.55 23.29 -5.86
C GLY A 23 33.28 24.08 -6.26
N VAL A 24 32.07 23.56 -6.05
CA VAL A 24 30.80 24.28 -6.34
C VAL A 24 29.86 24.22 -5.13
N ASP A 25 29.29 25.36 -4.75
CA ASP A 25 28.27 25.47 -3.69
C ASP A 25 26.90 25.12 -4.29
N LEU A 26 26.56 23.83 -4.27
CA LEU A 26 25.30 23.30 -4.78
C LEU A 26 24.52 22.64 -3.64
N GLU A 27 23.36 23.22 -3.33
CA GLU A 27 22.43 22.67 -2.36
C GLU A 27 21.15 22.16 -3.05
N TRP A 28 20.64 21.03 -2.54
CA TRP A 28 19.36 20.45 -2.93
C TRP A 28 18.40 20.52 -1.74
N GLU A 29 17.41 21.39 -1.84
CA GLU A 29 16.43 21.63 -0.80
C GLU A 29 15.53 20.40 -0.56
N ASP A 30 15.05 20.26 0.68
CA ASP A 30 14.16 19.14 1.05
C ASP A 30 12.88 19.14 0.21
N ASP A 31 12.30 20.30 -0.07
CA ASP A 31 11.05 20.41 -0.82
C ASP A 31 11.23 20.09 -2.32
N GLU A 32 12.39 20.45 -2.90
CA GLU A 32 12.78 20.06 -4.26
C GLU A 32 12.86 18.54 -4.37
N LEU A 33 13.59 17.90 -3.45
CA LEU A 33 13.76 16.45 -3.43
C LEU A 33 12.43 15.72 -3.15
N ASP A 34 11.61 16.22 -2.24
CA ASP A 34 10.30 15.62 -1.94
C ASP A 34 9.36 15.64 -3.15
N ARG A 35 9.36 16.72 -3.94
CA ARG A 35 8.58 16.76 -5.20
C ARG A 35 9.09 15.73 -6.20
N LEU A 36 10.40 15.57 -6.33
CA LEU A 36 11.00 14.59 -7.24
C LEU A 36 10.75 13.15 -6.77
N ILE A 37 10.84 12.90 -5.46
CA ILE A 37 10.49 11.61 -4.84
C ILE A 37 9.03 11.27 -5.14
N ALA A 38 8.09 12.18 -4.87
CA ALA A 38 6.66 11.95 -5.10
C ALA A 38 6.36 11.65 -6.58
N ASN A 39 6.96 12.38 -7.52
CA ASN A 39 6.75 12.16 -8.95
C ASN A 39 7.37 10.85 -9.45
N THR A 40 8.56 10.50 -8.97
CA THR A 40 9.26 9.26 -9.35
C THR A 40 8.55 8.05 -8.75
N LEU A 41 8.09 8.14 -7.50
CA LEU A 41 7.31 7.10 -6.84
C LEU A 41 6.02 6.78 -7.62
N ARG A 42 5.30 7.80 -8.09
CA ARG A 42 4.08 7.62 -8.90
C ARG A 42 4.34 6.87 -10.22
N GLU A 43 5.47 7.12 -10.88
CA GLU A 43 5.87 6.39 -12.08
C GLU A 43 6.22 4.94 -11.75
N MET A 44 6.96 4.75 -10.66
CA MET A 44 7.37 3.45 -10.17
C MET A 44 6.18 2.56 -9.80
N GLU A 45 5.16 3.11 -9.13
CA GLU A 45 3.94 2.38 -8.70
C GLU A 45 3.15 1.78 -9.86
N GLN A 46 3.25 2.34 -11.07
CA GLN A 46 2.61 1.77 -12.26
C GLN A 46 3.27 0.47 -12.72
N LYS A 47 4.54 0.25 -12.37
CA LYS A 47 5.35 -0.91 -12.79
C LYS A 47 5.62 -1.87 -11.65
N MET A 48 5.82 -1.35 -10.46
CA MET A 48 6.21 -2.07 -9.24
C MET A 48 5.33 -1.62 -8.07
N PRO A 49 4.03 -1.93 -8.08
CA PRO A 49 3.15 -1.68 -6.95
C PRO A 49 3.45 -2.62 -5.77
N TYR A 50 2.98 -2.24 -4.60
CA TYR A 50 3.09 -3.06 -3.39
C TYR A 50 2.10 -4.22 -3.41
N GLU A 51 2.61 -5.45 -3.34
CA GLU A 51 1.77 -6.64 -3.15
C GLU A 51 1.33 -6.77 -1.69
N ALA A 52 0.02 -6.68 -1.45
CA ALA A 52 -0.58 -6.73 -0.13
C ALA A 52 -1.64 -7.83 -0.03
N LYS A 53 -1.64 -8.55 1.10
CA LYS A 53 -2.77 -9.38 1.52
C LYS A 53 -3.73 -8.51 2.33
N VAL A 54 -4.96 -8.37 1.87
CA VAL A 54 -6.01 -7.58 2.53
C VAL A 54 -7.03 -8.54 3.14
N THR A 55 -7.32 -8.36 4.43
CA THR A 55 -8.25 -9.19 5.22
C THR A 55 -9.46 -8.41 5.71
N ALA A 56 -9.35 -7.08 5.74
CA ALA A 56 -10.37 -6.14 6.15
C ALA A 56 -10.26 -4.87 5.30
N TYR A 57 -11.37 -4.14 5.19
CA TYR A 57 -11.35 -2.78 4.67
C TYR A 57 -10.62 -1.84 5.65
N ASP A 58 -10.27 -0.65 5.19
CA ASP A 58 -9.67 0.37 6.04
C ASP A 58 -10.63 0.72 7.20
N ALA A 59 -10.05 1.24 8.28
CA ALA A 59 -10.79 1.56 9.49
C ALA A 59 -11.90 2.57 9.20
N LEU A 60 -13.15 2.20 9.52
CA LEU A 60 -14.32 3.06 9.39
C LEU A 60 -14.53 3.91 10.65
N SER A 61 -14.01 3.43 11.78
CA SER A 61 -14.07 4.11 13.08
C SER A 61 -12.87 3.68 13.93
N THR A 62 -12.84 4.14 15.18
CA THR A 62 -11.81 3.74 16.15
C THR A 62 -12.43 3.29 17.46
N VAL A 63 -11.70 2.46 18.21
CA VAL A 63 -12.04 2.04 19.56
C VAL A 63 -12.07 3.26 20.48
N ALA A 64 -13.22 3.56 21.08
CA ALA A 64 -13.40 4.74 21.95
C ALA A 64 -13.04 4.45 23.41
N THR A 65 -13.20 3.21 23.86
CA THR A 65 -12.84 2.76 25.21
C THR A 65 -12.02 1.48 25.14
N GLU A 66 -11.07 1.30 26.06
CA GLU A 66 -10.22 0.11 26.05
C GLU A 66 -11.08 -1.17 26.09
N LEU A 67 -10.81 -2.06 25.14
CA LEU A 67 -11.54 -3.30 24.98
C LEU A 67 -10.73 -4.45 25.58
N SER A 68 -11.16 -4.96 26.73
CA SER A 68 -10.52 -6.13 27.36
C SER A 68 -10.81 -7.41 26.59
N ALA A 69 -9.98 -8.46 26.70
CA ALA A 69 -10.14 -9.71 25.94
C ALA A 69 -11.45 -10.49 26.23
N SER A 70 -12.16 -10.19 27.31
CA SER A 70 -13.44 -10.83 27.67
C SER A 70 -14.66 -9.92 27.47
N ALA A 71 -14.47 -8.69 26.99
CA ALA A 71 -15.56 -7.74 26.81
C ALA A 71 -16.55 -8.21 25.74
N THR A 72 -17.85 -8.07 26.03
CA THR A 72 -18.97 -8.37 25.13
C THR A 72 -19.55 -7.14 24.46
N ASN A 73 -19.07 -5.96 24.82
CA ASN A 73 -19.49 -4.67 24.27
C ASN A 73 -18.26 -3.94 23.76
N LEU A 74 -18.38 -3.32 22.59
CA LEU A 74 -17.35 -2.47 21.99
C LEU A 74 -17.94 -1.08 21.78
N VAL A 75 -17.31 -0.06 22.39
CA VAL A 75 -17.64 1.32 22.11
C VAL A 75 -16.72 1.84 21.01
N VAL A 76 -17.30 2.30 19.91
CA VAL A 76 -16.59 2.93 18.79
C VAL A 76 -16.77 4.45 18.83
N ALA A 77 -15.93 5.21 18.13
CA ALA A 77 -16.02 6.67 18.10
C ALA A 77 -17.22 7.19 17.28
N SER A 78 -17.76 6.37 16.38
CA SER A 78 -18.95 6.63 15.57
C SER A 78 -19.39 5.31 14.94
N ASP A 79 -20.69 5.03 14.95
CA ASP A 79 -21.30 3.86 14.31
C ASP A 79 -21.87 4.14 12.89
N ASP A 80 -21.90 5.40 12.44
CA ASP A 80 -22.60 5.83 11.21
C ASP A 80 -22.12 5.13 9.93
N ALA A 81 -20.84 4.77 9.87
CA ALA A 81 -20.23 4.14 8.70
C ALA A 81 -20.39 2.61 8.67
N PHE A 82 -20.91 2.00 9.75
CA PHE A 82 -21.10 0.55 9.82
C PHE A 82 -22.47 0.12 9.29
N PRO A 83 -22.62 -1.14 8.85
CA PRO A 83 -23.90 -1.67 8.42
C PRO A 83 -24.93 -1.67 9.56
N THR A 84 -26.17 -1.33 9.23
CA THR A 84 -27.31 -1.42 10.18
C THR A 84 -27.96 -2.80 10.21
N THR A 85 -27.53 -3.72 9.33
CA THR A 85 -28.00 -5.11 9.28
C THR A 85 -27.01 -6.01 10.00
N PHE A 86 -27.49 -6.75 10.99
CA PHE A 86 -26.70 -7.68 11.80
C PHE A 86 -26.96 -9.15 11.38
N PRO A 87 -25.99 -10.06 11.56
CA PRO A 87 -24.64 -9.82 12.07
C PRO A 87 -23.65 -9.41 10.96
N PHE A 88 -22.60 -8.68 11.33
CA PHE A 88 -21.43 -8.42 10.49
C PHE A 88 -20.13 -8.62 11.26
N TYR A 89 -19.00 -8.59 10.58
CA TYR A 89 -17.68 -8.82 11.17
C TYR A 89 -16.81 -7.58 11.04
N ILE A 90 -16.04 -7.29 12.09
CA ILE A 90 -15.04 -6.21 12.11
C ILE A 90 -13.69 -6.79 12.50
N THR A 91 -12.62 -6.16 12.02
CA THR A 91 -11.24 -6.47 12.40
C THR A 91 -10.66 -5.30 13.18
N ILE A 92 -10.01 -5.59 14.30
CA ILE A 92 -9.22 -4.65 15.10
C ILE A 92 -7.86 -5.28 15.34
N ASP A 93 -6.78 -4.60 14.96
CA ASP A 93 -5.41 -5.14 14.92
C ASP A 93 -5.34 -6.49 14.15
N SER A 94 -5.34 -7.63 14.86
CA SER A 94 -5.35 -8.99 14.29
C SER A 94 -6.50 -9.86 14.81
N GLU A 95 -7.43 -9.29 15.58
CA GLU A 95 -8.63 -9.97 16.05
C GLU A 95 -9.83 -9.67 15.14
N VAL A 96 -10.64 -10.68 14.86
CA VAL A 96 -11.97 -10.51 14.24
C VAL A 96 -13.06 -10.66 15.30
N LEU A 97 -13.95 -9.67 15.34
CA LEU A 97 -15.13 -9.65 16.19
C LEU A 97 -16.38 -9.77 15.31
N GLN A 98 -17.40 -10.47 15.80
CA GLN A 98 -18.74 -10.48 15.20
C GLN A 98 -19.62 -9.49 15.94
N VAL A 99 -20.10 -8.47 15.24
CA VAL A 99 -21.10 -7.54 15.77
C VAL A 99 -22.48 -8.17 15.57
N THR A 100 -23.21 -8.36 16.66
CA THR A 100 -24.52 -9.03 16.64
C THR A 100 -25.69 -8.09 16.87
N ALA A 101 -25.45 -6.92 17.47
CA ALA A 101 -26.46 -5.89 17.71
C ALA A 101 -25.79 -4.54 18.02
N LEU A 102 -26.58 -3.48 17.97
CA LEU A 102 -26.26 -2.17 18.54
C LEU A 102 -27.03 -2.04 19.86
N ALA A 103 -26.31 -2.05 20.99
CA ALA A 103 -26.92 -1.97 22.33
C ALA A 103 -27.42 -0.54 22.64
N SER A 104 -26.67 0.45 22.20
CA SER A 104 -27.00 1.88 22.18
C SER A 104 -26.13 2.54 21.10
N SER A 105 -26.37 3.82 20.78
CA SER A 105 -25.49 4.60 19.89
C SER A 105 -24.02 4.32 20.22
N GLU A 106 -23.20 4.11 19.20
CA GLU A 106 -21.75 3.84 19.31
C GLU A 106 -21.34 2.58 20.09
N ASN A 107 -22.29 1.81 20.64
CA ASN A 107 -22.01 0.68 21.53
C ASN A 107 -22.53 -0.63 20.93
N PHE A 108 -21.62 -1.39 20.34
CA PHE A 108 -21.89 -2.66 19.70
C PHE A 108 -21.86 -3.83 20.69
N THR A 109 -22.82 -4.74 20.58
CA THR A 109 -22.73 -6.07 21.18
C THR A 109 -21.86 -6.96 20.27
N VAL A 110 -20.79 -7.52 20.83
CA VAL A 110 -19.77 -8.25 20.08
C VAL A 110 -19.49 -9.65 20.62
N GLY A 111 -19.34 -10.60 19.71
CA GLY A 111 -18.69 -11.89 19.96
C GLY A 111 -17.22 -11.83 19.58
N ARG A 112 -16.33 -12.21 20.50
CA ARG A 112 -14.86 -12.16 20.35
C ARG A 112 -14.28 -13.38 19.64
N ALA A 113 -13.02 -13.28 19.24
CA ALA A 113 -12.22 -14.40 18.70
C ALA A 113 -12.92 -15.18 17.59
N LYS A 114 -13.40 -14.49 16.56
CA LYS A 114 -14.11 -15.11 15.42
C LYS A 114 -13.14 -15.39 14.28
N LEU A 115 -13.58 -16.24 13.34
CA LEU A 115 -12.84 -16.59 12.11
C LEU A 115 -11.38 -16.99 12.39
N GLU A 116 -11.18 -17.88 13.37
CA GLU A 116 -9.87 -18.44 13.76
C GLU A 116 -8.88 -17.42 14.36
N THR A 117 -9.37 -16.27 14.81
CA THR A 117 -8.56 -15.29 15.57
C THR A 117 -8.60 -15.54 17.08
N THR A 118 -7.73 -14.85 17.82
CA THR A 118 -7.64 -14.93 19.29
C THR A 118 -8.04 -13.60 19.92
N ALA A 119 -8.78 -13.65 21.02
CA ALA A 119 -9.20 -12.44 21.74
C ALA A 119 -8.00 -11.68 22.33
N ALA A 120 -7.94 -10.38 22.09
CA ALA A 120 -6.85 -9.51 22.54
C ALA A 120 -7.37 -8.29 23.31
N ILE A 121 -6.46 -7.57 23.95
CA ILE A 121 -6.75 -6.23 24.49
C ILE A 121 -6.53 -5.22 23.36
N HIS A 122 -7.50 -4.35 23.11
CA HIS A 122 -7.35 -3.25 22.16
C HIS A 122 -7.41 -1.91 22.88
N THR A 123 -6.34 -1.13 22.71
CA THR A 123 -6.25 0.22 23.28
C THR A 123 -7.18 1.19 22.56
N VAL A 124 -7.42 2.35 23.17
CA VAL A 124 -8.16 3.46 22.55
C VAL A 124 -7.48 3.88 21.23
N SER A 125 -8.28 4.38 20.29
CA SER A 125 -7.87 4.87 18.96
C SER A 125 -7.40 3.79 17.98
N LYS A 126 -7.50 2.51 18.33
CA LYS A 126 -7.28 1.42 17.37
C LYS A 126 -8.36 1.43 16.30
N GLY A 127 -7.97 1.30 15.03
CA GLY A 127 -8.90 1.30 13.91
C GLY A 127 -9.78 0.05 13.89
N ALA A 128 -11.07 0.23 13.66
CA ALA A 128 -12.05 -0.82 13.44
C ALA A 128 -12.56 -0.77 12.00
N GLY A 129 -12.18 -1.77 11.20
CA GLY A 129 -12.60 -1.92 9.80
C GLY A 129 -13.51 -3.12 9.61
N LEU A 130 -14.35 -3.12 8.58
CA LEU A 130 -15.16 -4.30 8.24
C LEU A 130 -14.27 -5.45 7.76
N THR A 131 -14.50 -6.66 8.27
CA THR A 131 -13.82 -7.86 7.78
C THR A 131 -14.40 -8.28 6.43
N ILE A 132 -13.52 -8.65 5.49
CA ILE A 132 -13.96 -9.13 4.17
C ILE A 132 -14.46 -10.56 4.33
N VAL A 133 -15.77 -10.74 4.18
CA VAL A 133 -16.45 -12.04 4.23
C VAL A 133 -17.37 -12.21 3.02
N THR A 134 -17.74 -13.45 2.72
CA THR A 134 -18.76 -13.74 1.72
C THR A 134 -20.16 -13.36 2.20
N THR A 135 -21.01 -12.94 1.27
CA THR A 135 -22.44 -12.70 1.51
C THR A 135 -23.23 -13.97 1.15
N ALA A 136 -24.18 -14.37 1.99
CA ALA A 136 -24.99 -15.55 1.73
C ALA A 136 -25.70 -15.44 0.38
N ASN A 137 -25.66 -16.50 -0.41
CA ASN A 137 -26.30 -16.57 -1.74
C ASN A 137 -25.77 -15.57 -2.77
N SER A 138 -24.65 -14.91 -2.52
CA SER A 138 -24.01 -13.98 -3.46
C SER A 138 -22.53 -14.33 -3.66
N LYS A 139 -22.06 -14.17 -4.89
CA LYS A 139 -20.64 -14.33 -5.24
C LYS A 139 -19.89 -13.00 -5.22
N GLU A 140 -20.55 -11.93 -4.81
CA GLU A 140 -20.02 -10.58 -4.85
C GLU A 140 -19.37 -10.20 -3.51
N ILE A 141 -18.21 -9.57 -3.62
CA ILE A 141 -17.51 -8.85 -2.55
C ILE A 141 -17.54 -7.37 -2.95
N ALA A 142 -18.34 -6.58 -2.24
CA ALA A 142 -18.58 -5.17 -2.55
C ALA A 142 -17.55 -4.23 -1.90
N ASN A 143 -17.70 -2.92 -2.12
CA ASN A 143 -16.99 -1.86 -1.37
C ASN A 143 -15.46 -1.91 -1.46
N LEU A 144 -14.89 -2.36 -2.58
CA LEU A 144 -13.42 -2.37 -2.76
C LEU A 144 -12.79 -0.97 -2.64
N ASN A 145 -13.57 0.10 -2.84
CA ASN A 145 -13.13 1.48 -2.65
C ASN A 145 -12.74 1.80 -1.20
N ASN A 146 -13.21 1.01 -0.22
CA ASN A 146 -12.81 1.14 1.18
C ASN A 146 -11.45 0.48 1.47
N ILE A 147 -10.75 -0.01 0.44
CA ILE A 147 -9.34 -0.41 0.54
C ILE A 147 -8.51 0.76 0.00
N GLY A 148 -7.96 1.58 0.90
CA GLY A 148 -7.16 2.74 0.53
C GLY A 148 -5.93 2.35 -0.28
N ASN A 149 -5.51 3.23 -1.20
CA ASN A 149 -4.36 3.02 -2.08
C ASN A 149 -4.47 1.77 -2.96
N LEU A 150 -5.66 1.22 -3.21
CA LEU A 150 -5.84 0.06 -4.09
C LEU A 150 -5.65 0.45 -5.56
N ILE A 151 -4.62 -0.09 -6.22
CA ILE A 151 -4.45 0.03 -7.67
C ILE A 151 -5.31 -1.02 -8.36
N ARG A 152 -5.16 -2.29 -7.99
CA ARG A 152 -5.98 -3.40 -8.50
C ARG A 152 -5.91 -4.65 -7.62
N VAL A 153 -6.90 -5.52 -7.74
CA VAL A 153 -6.79 -6.91 -7.25
C VAL A 153 -5.84 -7.67 -8.20
N ARG A 154 -5.00 -8.55 -7.65
CA ARG A 154 -4.05 -9.38 -8.40
C ARG A 154 -4.81 -10.23 -9.43
N ARG A 155 -4.27 -10.44 -10.63
CA ARG A 155 -4.99 -11.23 -11.65
C ARG A 155 -4.90 -12.74 -11.39
N ASN A 156 -3.72 -13.21 -11.01
CA ASN A 156 -3.53 -14.62 -10.71
C ASN A 156 -3.77 -14.89 -9.21
N ARG A 157 -4.61 -15.89 -8.91
CA ARG A 157 -4.99 -16.26 -7.53
C ARG A 157 -5.44 -15.02 -6.71
N PRO A 158 -6.42 -14.23 -7.20
CA PRO A 158 -6.86 -12.97 -6.58
C PRO A 158 -7.39 -13.16 -5.17
N VAL A 159 -8.05 -14.30 -4.92
CA VAL A 159 -8.84 -14.52 -3.73
C VAL A 159 -8.50 -15.86 -3.13
N GLU A 160 -8.21 -15.89 -1.83
CA GLU A 160 -8.20 -17.11 -1.03
C GLU A 160 -9.54 -17.22 -0.30
N TYR A 161 -10.33 -18.20 -0.71
CA TYR A 161 -11.66 -18.49 -0.20
C TYR A 161 -11.58 -19.64 0.80
N ARG A 162 -12.26 -19.52 1.95
CA ARG A 162 -12.10 -20.45 3.09
C ARG A 162 -10.64 -20.51 3.52
N ILE A 163 -10.25 -19.48 4.27
CA ILE A 163 -8.90 -19.32 4.82
C ILE A 163 -8.46 -20.53 5.65
N GLY A 164 -7.16 -20.75 5.78
CA GLY A 164 -6.59 -21.78 6.67
C GLY A 164 -6.62 -23.21 6.14
N ARG A 165 -7.14 -23.44 4.93
CA ARG A 165 -7.18 -24.78 4.31
C ARG A 165 -5.80 -25.18 3.74
N GLN A 166 -5.52 -26.48 3.81
CA GLN A 166 -4.33 -27.09 3.23
C GLN A 166 -4.76 -28.23 2.28
N PRO A 167 -4.61 -28.10 0.95
CA PRO A 167 -4.05 -26.96 0.22
C PRO A 167 -4.93 -25.70 0.26
N LYS A 168 -4.30 -24.53 0.04
CA LYS A 168 -5.00 -23.24 -0.04
C LYS A 168 -5.98 -23.23 -1.20
N GLN A 169 -7.17 -22.67 -0.98
CA GLN A 169 -8.24 -22.62 -1.98
C GLN A 169 -8.30 -21.25 -2.64
N TYR A 170 -7.61 -21.10 -3.76
CA TYR A 170 -7.67 -19.90 -4.56
C TYR A 170 -8.86 -19.91 -5.51
N ARG A 171 -9.51 -18.76 -5.66
CA ARG A 171 -10.57 -18.53 -6.65
C ARG A 171 -10.14 -17.43 -7.59
N ASN A 172 -10.49 -17.59 -8.87
CA ASN A 172 -10.47 -16.49 -9.81
C ASN A 172 -11.62 -15.55 -9.48
N ALA A 173 -11.51 -14.31 -9.94
CA ALA A 173 -12.54 -13.32 -9.73
C ALA A 173 -12.48 -12.26 -10.81
N ASP A 174 -13.65 -11.76 -11.19
CA ASP A 174 -13.79 -10.65 -12.11
C ASP A 174 -14.15 -9.40 -11.32
N ARG A 175 -13.47 -8.29 -11.63
CA ARG A 175 -13.76 -7.00 -11.00
C ARG A 175 -14.55 -6.14 -11.97
N PHE A 176 -15.66 -5.61 -11.49
CA PHE A 176 -16.40 -4.54 -12.16
C PHE A 176 -16.62 -3.40 -11.17
N ALA A 177 -16.10 -2.22 -11.50
CA ALA A 177 -16.10 -1.05 -10.61
C ALA A 177 -15.54 -1.38 -9.21
N ASP A 178 -16.35 -1.24 -8.17
CA ASP A 178 -16.05 -1.47 -6.76
C ASP A 178 -16.48 -2.85 -6.25
N ILE A 179 -16.97 -3.71 -7.15
CA ILE A 179 -17.44 -5.06 -6.84
C ILE A 179 -16.48 -6.09 -7.45
N LEU A 180 -16.15 -7.11 -6.67
CA LEU A 180 -15.43 -8.31 -7.10
C LEU A 180 -16.39 -9.50 -7.11
N THR A 181 -16.55 -10.15 -8.25
CA THR A 181 -17.39 -11.35 -8.39
C THR A 181 -16.50 -12.60 -8.44
N LEU A 182 -16.70 -13.52 -7.50
CA LEU A 182 -15.95 -14.77 -7.43
C LEU A 182 -16.39 -15.74 -8.52
N ASP A 183 -15.41 -16.31 -9.23
CA ASP A 183 -15.64 -17.38 -10.19
C ASP A 183 -15.76 -18.72 -9.46
N MET A 184 -17.00 -19.13 -9.20
CA MET A 184 -17.34 -20.37 -8.54
C MET A 184 -18.72 -20.89 -8.94
N ASN A 185 -18.87 -22.21 -8.98
CA ASN A 185 -20.13 -22.87 -9.38
C ASN A 185 -21.14 -23.06 -8.23
N ILE A 186 -20.77 -22.68 -7.01
CA ILE A 186 -21.62 -22.75 -5.82
C ILE A 186 -21.74 -21.36 -5.21
N ASN A 187 -22.92 -21.02 -4.69
CA ASN A 187 -23.07 -19.81 -3.91
C ASN A 187 -22.46 -20.04 -2.51
N PRO A 188 -21.59 -19.12 -2.03
CA PRO A 188 -20.99 -19.27 -0.72
C PRO A 188 -22.02 -19.08 0.40
N ALA A 189 -21.69 -19.60 1.58
CA ALA A 189 -22.43 -19.26 2.79
C ALA A 189 -22.09 -17.83 3.21
N GLY A 190 -22.94 -17.20 4.02
CA GLY A 190 -22.63 -15.89 4.58
C GLY A 190 -21.59 -15.99 5.70
N GLY A 191 -20.67 -15.02 5.75
CA GLY A 191 -19.69 -14.90 6.83
C GLY A 191 -18.47 -15.80 6.71
N GLU A 192 -18.20 -16.41 5.56
CA GLU A 192 -16.94 -17.13 5.34
C GLU A 192 -15.82 -16.12 5.07
N ALA A 193 -14.72 -16.19 5.83
CA ALA A 193 -13.60 -15.27 5.69
C ALA A 193 -12.92 -15.38 4.32
N VAL A 194 -12.50 -14.24 3.78
CA VAL A 194 -11.84 -14.12 2.49
C VAL A 194 -10.58 -13.28 2.61
N HIS A 195 -9.47 -13.71 1.99
CA HIS A 195 -8.30 -12.85 1.78
C HIS A 195 -8.22 -12.41 0.33
N LEU A 196 -8.03 -11.11 0.12
CA LEU A 196 -7.75 -10.55 -1.20
C LEU A 196 -6.25 -10.32 -1.35
N TYR A 197 -5.70 -10.72 -2.49
CA TYR A 197 -4.34 -10.39 -2.88
C TYR A 197 -4.40 -9.21 -3.85
N CYS A 198 -3.84 -8.08 -3.43
CA CYS A 198 -4.00 -6.80 -4.10
C CYS A 198 -2.64 -6.17 -4.43
N LEU A 199 -2.65 -5.30 -5.44
CA LEU A 199 -1.60 -4.36 -5.75
C LEU A 199 -2.02 -2.99 -5.23
N LYS A 200 -1.21 -2.39 -4.36
CA LYS A 200 -1.46 -1.09 -3.72
C LYS A 200 -0.35 -0.10 -4.06
N GLU A 201 -0.64 1.19 -3.92
CA GLU A 201 0.40 2.23 -3.94
C GLU A 201 1.35 2.06 -2.74
N HIS A 202 2.58 2.51 -2.91
CA HIS A 202 3.58 2.42 -1.87
C HIS A 202 3.36 3.53 -0.84
N THR A 203 3.35 3.16 0.44
CA THR A 203 3.50 4.15 1.51
C THR A 203 4.97 4.53 1.64
N LEU A 204 5.29 5.82 1.55
CA LEU A 204 6.59 6.40 1.86
C LEU A 204 6.38 7.71 2.65
N THR A 205 6.71 7.68 3.94
CA THR A 205 6.53 8.80 4.88
C THR A 205 7.82 9.03 5.67
N GLU A 206 7.86 10.08 6.50
CA GLU A 206 8.99 10.28 7.43
C GLU A 206 9.11 9.16 8.47
N ASN A 207 8.05 8.37 8.69
CA ASN A 207 7.98 7.41 9.80
C ASN A 207 7.95 5.95 9.34
N SER A 208 7.47 5.69 8.11
CA SER A 208 7.20 4.34 7.60
C SER A 208 7.37 4.27 6.08
N SER A 209 7.75 3.08 5.60
CA SER A 209 7.90 2.76 4.19
C SER A 209 7.47 1.32 3.91
N THR A 210 6.87 1.11 2.74
CA THR A 210 6.52 -0.22 2.19
C THR A 210 7.46 -0.63 1.05
N LEU A 211 8.48 0.18 0.76
CA LEU A 211 9.44 -0.11 -0.29
C LEU A 211 10.33 -1.28 0.13
N ARG A 212 10.62 -2.15 -0.84
CA ARG A 212 11.66 -3.17 -0.71
C ARG A 212 13.01 -2.56 -1.10
N PRO A 213 14.14 -3.12 -0.64
CA PRO A 213 15.47 -2.58 -0.97
C PRO A 213 15.70 -2.39 -2.47
N GLU A 214 15.19 -3.29 -3.32
CA GLU A 214 15.27 -3.12 -4.78
C GLU A 214 14.51 -1.88 -5.29
N HIS A 215 13.31 -1.61 -4.77
CA HIS A 215 12.50 -0.45 -5.16
C HIS A 215 13.09 0.86 -4.61
N GLU A 216 13.68 0.81 -3.41
CA GLU A 216 14.40 1.95 -2.83
C GLU A 216 15.54 2.40 -3.74
N TYR A 217 16.34 1.46 -4.24
CA TYR A 217 17.45 1.74 -5.15
C TYR A 217 16.98 2.39 -6.44
N ILE A 218 15.95 1.82 -7.07
CA ILE A 218 15.39 2.35 -8.32
C ILE A 218 14.80 3.75 -8.10
N LEU A 219 14.11 3.98 -6.97
CA LEU A 219 13.59 5.29 -6.61
C LEU A 219 14.71 6.32 -6.46
N ILE A 220 15.76 6.00 -5.70
CA ILE A 220 16.93 6.89 -5.52
C ILE A 220 17.55 7.22 -6.88
N GLN A 221 17.73 6.23 -7.75
CA GLN A 221 18.31 6.43 -9.07
C GLN A 221 17.45 7.33 -9.97
N GLY A 222 16.12 7.18 -9.95
CA GLY A 222 15.22 8.06 -10.69
C GLY A 222 15.22 9.49 -10.14
N VAL A 223 15.29 9.66 -8.82
CA VAL A 223 15.28 10.97 -8.17
C VAL A 223 16.59 11.72 -8.41
N GLN A 224 17.75 11.09 -8.21
CA GLN A 224 19.06 11.73 -8.44
C GLN A 224 19.23 12.15 -9.90
N ALA A 225 18.75 11.33 -10.84
CA ALA A 225 18.79 11.66 -12.27
C ALA A 225 18.02 12.94 -12.58
N ARG A 226 16.79 13.05 -12.07
CA ARG A 226 15.93 14.23 -12.27
C ARG A 226 16.48 15.46 -11.55
N ALA A 227 17.03 15.30 -10.35
CA ALA A 227 17.68 16.38 -9.61
C ALA A 227 18.89 16.94 -10.36
N ALA A 228 19.76 16.08 -10.89
CA ALA A 228 20.92 16.50 -11.67
C ALA A 228 20.53 17.21 -12.98
N ILE A 229 19.49 16.73 -13.69
CA ILE A 229 18.97 17.41 -14.89
C ILE A 229 18.44 18.81 -14.55
N ASN A 230 17.65 18.94 -13.47
CA ASN A 230 17.08 20.21 -13.06
C ASN A 230 18.17 21.21 -12.68
N LYS A 231 19.11 20.83 -11.80
CA LYS A 231 20.26 21.68 -11.45
C LYS A 231 21.15 21.99 -12.64
N GLY A 232 21.39 21.02 -13.53
CA GLY A 232 22.17 21.26 -14.74
C GLY A 232 21.56 22.35 -15.62
N ARG A 233 20.22 22.38 -15.75
CA ARG A 233 19.50 23.42 -16.50
C ARG A 233 19.56 24.79 -15.81
N GLU A 234 19.44 24.83 -14.48
CA GLU A 234 19.59 26.06 -13.69
C GLU A 234 21.00 26.65 -13.89
N GLN A 235 22.03 25.81 -13.79
CA GLN A 235 23.43 26.21 -13.93
C GLN A 235 23.80 26.66 -15.36
N ILE A 236 23.22 26.06 -16.40
CA ILE A 236 23.41 26.53 -17.79
C ILE A 236 22.89 27.95 -17.98
N ASN A 237 21.78 28.29 -17.31
CA ASN A 237 21.15 29.61 -17.43
C ASN A 237 21.75 30.66 -16.49
N ALA A 238 22.64 30.26 -15.57
CA ALA A 238 23.23 31.15 -14.60
C ALA A 238 24.48 31.85 -15.19
N LEU A 239 24.50 33.19 -15.14
CA LEU A 239 25.70 33.97 -15.47
C LEU A 239 26.67 33.91 -14.28
N ASN A 240 27.89 33.39 -14.49
CA ASN A 240 29.03 33.41 -13.54
C ASN A 240 29.00 32.48 -12.31
N VAL A 241 28.21 31.39 -12.26
CA VAL A 241 28.06 30.58 -11.01
C VAL A 241 28.69 29.17 -11.05
N GLY A 242 29.47 28.83 -12.08
CA GLY A 242 30.11 27.52 -12.14
C GLY A 242 31.43 27.56 -12.89
N GLY A 243 32.39 26.74 -12.44
CA GLY A 243 33.58 26.42 -13.23
C GLY A 243 33.20 25.93 -14.63
N VAL A 244 34.13 26.02 -15.58
CA VAL A 244 33.91 25.70 -16.99
C VAL A 244 33.30 24.28 -17.10
N ASN A 245 32.04 24.17 -17.54
CA ASN A 245 31.28 22.94 -17.86
C ASN A 245 30.47 22.20 -16.76
N VAL A 246 30.23 22.75 -15.56
CA VAL A 246 29.45 22.04 -14.51
C VAL A 246 28.01 21.71 -14.97
N GLY A 247 27.26 22.70 -15.48
CA GLY A 247 25.86 22.49 -15.91
C GLY A 247 25.68 21.42 -17.00
N PRO A 248 26.43 21.47 -18.12
CA PRO A 248 26.40 20.42 -19.15
C PRO A 248 26.76 19.02 -18.64
N ARG A 249 27.74 18.91 -17.73
CA ARG A 249 28.12 17.63 -17.11
C ARG A 249 26.99 17.04 -16.26
N MET A 250 26.33 17.87 -15.44
CA MET A 250 25.17 17.44 -14.65
C MET A 250 24.02 16.94 -15.51
N ASN A 251 23.71 17.66 -16.59
CA ASN A 251 22.63 17.27 -17.49
C ASN A 251 22.95 15.95 -18.23
N SER A 252 24.18 15.77 -18.72
CA SER A 252 24.58 14.53 -19.41
C SER A 252 24.55 13.32 -18.47
N TRP A 253 25.18 13.42 -17.29
CA TRP A 253 25.13 12.37 -16.27
C TRP A 253 23.70 12.06 -15.82
N GLY A 254 22.87 13.10 -15.60
CA GLY A 254 21.48 12.92 -15.22
C GLY A 254 20.66 12.21 -16.30
N LEU A 255 20.92 12.45 -17.59
CA LEU A 255 20.30 11.72 -18.69
C LEU A 255 20.73 10.25 -18.74
N GLU A 256 21.99 9.95 -18.46
CA GLU A 256 22.50 8.57 -18.35
C GLU A 256 21.81 7.82 -17.20
N GLN A 257 21.75 8.42 -16.01
CA GLN A 257 21.06 7.83 -14.86
C GLN A 257 19.56 7.63 -15.12
N LEU A 258 18.91 8.58 -15.81
CA LEU A 258 17.51 8.45 -16.20
C LEU A 258 17.29 7.30 -17.19
N SER A 259 18.25 7.05 -18.08
CA SER A 259 18.22 5.91 -19.00
C SER A 259 18.26 4.58 -18.25
N ILE A 260 19.17 4.44 -17.28
CA ILE A 260 19.28 3.25 -16.42
C ILE A 260 18.00 3.04 -15.63
N TYR A 261 17.50 4.07 -14.95
CA TYR A 261 16.21 4.02 -14.24
C TYR A 261 15.07 3.52 -15.13
N LYS A 262 14.95 4.04 -16.36
CA LYS A 262 13.93 3.59 -17.32
C LYS A 262 14.14 2.16 -17.81
N GLN A 263 15.37 1.68 -17.85
CA GLN A 263 15.68 0.29 -18.17
C GLN A 263 15.28 -0.63 -17.00
N GLU A 264 15.62 -0.27 -15.78
CA GLU A 264 15.23 -0.99 -14.56
C GLU A 264 13.71 -1.10 -14.45
N LEU A 265 12.98 0.01 -14.64
CA LEU A 265 11.51 0.01 -14.66
C LEU A 265 10.92 -0.88 -15.75
N ARG A 266 11.59 -1.01 -16.91
CA ARG A 266 11.12 -1.87 -18.00
C ARG A 266 11.37 -3.34 -17.72
N SER A 267 12.48 -3.67 -17.06
CA SER A 267 12.80 -5.05 -16.68
C SER A 267 11.84 -5.58 -15.62
N HIS A 268 11.38 -4.70 -14.72
CA HIS A 268 10.33 -4.99 -13.77
C HIS A 268 8.96 -4.96 -14.47
N THR A 269 8.70 -6.01 -15.25
CA THR A 269 7.34 -6.31 -15.69
C THR A 269 6.61 -7.03 -14.56
N LEU A 270 5.39 -6.58 -14.26
CA LEU A 270 4.49 -7.29 -13.34
C LEU A 270 4.41 -8.76 -13.78
N VAL A 271 4.74 -9.67 -12.86
CA VAL A 271 4.51 -11.13 -13.00
C VAL A 271 3.01 -11.43 -12.86
N ASP A 272 2.20 -10.68 -13.60
CA ASP A 272 0.76 -10.90 -13.80
C ASP A 272 0.49 -11.47 -15.20
N ASN A 273 1.55 -11.78 -15.96
CA ASN A 273 1.44 -12.58 -17.18
C ASN A 273 1.22 -14.05 -16.79
N TYR A 274 0.02 -14.54 -17.10
CA TYR A 274 -0.49 -15.91 -16.83
C TYR A 274 0.46 -17.03 -17.30
N GLU A 275 1.40 -16.74 -18.19
CA GLU A 275 2.33 -17.70 -18.81
C GLU A 275 3.60 -17.98 -17.99
N SER A 276 3.92 -17.15 -17.00
CA SER A 276 5.24 -17.18 -16.33
C SER A 276 5.29 -17.98 -15.03
N LEU A 277 4.20 -18.65 -14.64
CA LEU A 277 4.19 -19.49 -13.44
C LEU A 277 4.25 -20.97 -13.80
N PRO A 278 4.97 -21.79 -13.01
CA PRO A 278 4.93 -23.24 -13.17
C PRO A 278 3.48 -23.71 -13.20
N LYS A 279 3.11 -24.40 -14.28
CA LYS A 279 1.90 -25.20 -14.32
C LYS A 279 2.20 -26.45 -13.48
N ASP A 280 1.96 -26.34 -12.18
CA ASP A 280 1.83 -27.52 -11.32
C ASP A 280 0.45 -28.14 -11.51
#